data_AF-A0A7C2ZX89-F1
#
_entry.id   AF-A0A7C2ZX89-F1
#
_cell.length_a   1.000
_cell.length_b   1.000
_cell.length_c   1.000
_cell.angle_alpha   90.00
_cell.angle_beta   90.00
_cell.angle_gamma   90.00
#
_symmetry.space_group_name_H-M   'P 1'
#
loop_
_entity.id
_entity.type
_entity.pdbx_description
1 polymer ?
#
loop_
_entity_poly.entity_id
_entity_poly.type
_entity_poly.pdbx_seq_one_letter_code
_entity_poly.pdbx_strand_id
1 'polypeptide(L)'
;MRARVSPPSISEARICPYLGLVADPFHRLEGPSAEHRCYLWMQRQRIDLLHQQRFCLTPNHPRCPWLMVAPTAPAGGVRGAWQRFRDGVREQFDLLEHATQRASWFRAAVAAVILGIQIVRSAWVEVAPYLRLGLRVSADWLWRQWTTRIRPTLARQLAVWWAQVRERRRPALALAGVDSSGEAEGVETQERSVRTGSTGRRTSGSGGRGRRAKAARAATGVASRWECPTCLVTNPAGQPHCRRCGGLSPLVEQAALAAGDDLVLEGLQALKAGREEAAHRAFVLACAQNPRSELAWYWRARTALTVEEVITCLEELLRLNPDNAQARADLELARLRQAHAAALERERAARTAAARPAPARPGALQRALALGRQAALELASLPCFALGLAWVSGPLGEALASAGLGDLGRYLPVLRWPAGGVTLPAGLVGEAPLVVPTEVLLPFSLAGWYVWLAFRLADALPGTRLLGVVSGLLGLGLSGLVVVKGAWLGLSALLLLALAGVGQGDSRPVPVAVERR
;
A
#
# COMPACT_ATOMS: atom_id res chain seq x y z
N MET A 1 -22.84 -0.44 -47.39
CA MET A 1 -23.85 0.51 -46.85
C MET A 1 -23.73 0.53 -45.33
N ARG A 2 -23.12 1.55 -44.73
CA ARG A 2 -23.08 1.71 -43.26
C ARG A 2 -24.41 2.34 -42.83
N ALA A 3 -25.22 1.58 -42.10
CA ALA A 3 -26.41 2.11 -41.44
C ALA A 3 -25.97 3.19 -40.44
N ARG A 4 -26.38 4.44 -40.69
CA ARG A 4 -26.23 5.51 -39.71
C ARG A 4 -27.14 5.15 -38.54
N VAL A 5 -26.55 4.93 -37.35
CA VAL A 5 -27.31 4.84 -36.11
C VAL A 5 -27.91 6.22 -35.87
N SER A 6 -29.23 6.35 -35.99
CA SER A 6 -29.94 7.59 -35.66
C SER A 6 -29.65 7.97 -34.20
N PRO A 7 -29.46 9.26 -33.89
CA PRO A 7 -29.32 9.69 -32.51
C PRO A 7 -30.56 9.28 -31.69
N PRO A 8 -30.39 8.89 -30.42
CA PRO A 8 -31.51 8.49 -29.57
C PRO A 8 -32.52 9.64 -29.47
N SER A 9 -33.80 9.30 -29.55
CA SER A 9 -34.89 10.28 -29.43
C SER A 9 -34.82 10.98 -28.06
N ILE A 10 -35.26 12.23 -27.98
CA ILE A 10 -35.16 13.09 -26.77
C ILE A 10 -35.80 12.45 -25.52
N SER A 11 -36.68 11.47 -25.67
CA SER A 11 -37.26 10.69 -24.56
C SER A 11 -36.26 9.69 -23.94
N GLU A 12 -35.33 9.12 -24.70
CA GLU A 12 -34.31 8.20 -24.18
C GLU A 12 -33.22 8.91 -23.37
N ALA A 13 -32.98 10.19 -23.64
CA ALA A 13 -32.01 11.01 -22.91
C ALA A 13 -32.38 11.25 -21.43
N ARG A 14 -33.59 10.83 -21.02
CA ARG A 14 -34.11 11.05 -19.66
C ARG A 14 -33.92 9.86 -18.73
N ILE A 15 -33.35 8.73 -19.18
CA ILE A 15 -33.21 7.52 -18.37
C ILE A 15 -31.73 7.21 -18.15
N CYS A 16 -31.39 6.63 -17.00
CA CYS A 16 -30.03 6.25 -16.67
C CYS A 16 -29.46 5.24 -17.69
N PRO A 17 -28.33 5.53 -18.35
CA PRO A 17 -27.73 4.62 -19.34
C PRO A 17 -27.12 3.36 -18.70
N TYR A 18 -26.97 3.35 -17.37
CA TYR A 18 -26.42 2.24 -16.61
C TYR A 18 -27.49 1.33 -16.00
N LEU A 19 -28.78 1.62 -16.22
CA LEU A 19 -29.87 0.78 -15.75
C LEU A 19 -30.19 -0.29 -16.81
N GLY A 20 -30.04 -1.55 -16.44
CA GLY A 20 -30.38 -2.69 -17.31
C GLY A 20 -31.11 -3.79 -16.54
N LEU A 21 -31.65 -4.78 -17.23
CA LEU A 21 -32.28 -5.95 -16.60
C LEU A 21 -31.23 -7.00 -16.22
N VAL A 22 -31.55 -7.81 -15.21
CA VAL A 22 -30.78 -9.03 -14.85
C VAL A 22 -30.53 -9.87 -16.08
N ALA A 23 -31.56 -10.15 -16.88
CA ALA A 23 -31.44 -11.04 -18.03
C ALA A 23 -30.75 -10.39 -19.25
N ASP A 24 -30.79 -9.05 -19.36
CA ASP A 24 -30.22 -8.30 -20.48
C ASP A 24 -29.77 -6.89 -20.00
N PRO A 25 -28.46 -6.61 -19.92
CA PRO A 25 -27.93 -5.33 -19.49
C PRO A 25 -28.33 -4.14 -20.39
N PHE A 26 -28.76 -4.40 -21.62
CA PHE A 26 -29.09 -3.36 -22.60
C PHE A 26 -30.60 -3.10 -22.70
N HIS A 27 -31.42 -3.96 -22.12
CA HIS A 27 -32.87 -3.75 -21.99
C HIS A 27 -33.22 -3.20 -20.62
N ARG A 28 -34.33 -2.47 -20.58
CA ARG A 28 -34.93 -1.89 -19.37
C ARG A 28 -36.44 -1.97 -19.48
N LEU A 29 -37.10 -2.15 -18.35
CA LEU A 29 -38.55 -2.02 -18.26
C LEU A 29 -38.90 -0.54 -18.08
N GLU A 30 -40.07 -0.13 -18.55
CA GLU A 30 -40.55 1.26 -18.41
C GLU A 30 -40.80 1.62 -16.94
N GLY A 31 -41.15 0.62 -16.13
CA GLY A 31 -41.43 0.77 -14.71
C GLY A 31 -40.32 0.24 -13.79
N PRO A 32 -40.33 0.66 -12.51
CA PRO A 32 -39.44 0.12 -11.48
C PRO A 32 -39.65 -1.38 -11.35
N SER A 33 -38.55 -2.13 -11.27
CA SER A 33 -38.61 -3.58 -11.24
C SER A 33 -37.48 -4.15 -10.38
N ALA A 34 -37.76 -5.24 -9.68
CA ALA A 34 -36.74 -6.01 -8.97
C ALA A 34 -35.73 -6.68 -9.93
N GLU A 35 -36.05 -6.72 -11.23
CA GLU A 35 -35.15 -7.18 -12.27
C GLU A 35 -34.13 -6.14 -12.72
N HIS A 36 -34.30 -4.86 -12.40
CA HIS A 36 -33.29 -3.87 -12.75
C HIS A 36 -32.01 -4.04 -11.93
N ARG A 37 -30.87 -3.85 -12.59
CA ARG A 37 -29.53 -3.80 -12.00
C ARG A 37 -28.85 -2.52 -12.46
N CYS A 38 -28.06 -1.94 -11.56
CA CYS A 38 -27.12 -0.90 -11.96
C CYS A 38 -25.91 -1.62 -12.54
N TYR A 39 -25.45 -1.18 -13.71
CA TYR A 39 -24.22 -1.61 -14.37
C TYR A 39 -23.14 -0.53 -14.32
N LEU A 40 -23.32 0.47 -13.46
CA LEU A 40 -22.30 1.47 -13.19
C LEU A 40 -21.05 0.77 -12.66
N TRP A 41 -19.90 1.03 -13.29
CA TRP A 41 -18.60 0.35 -13.06
C TRP A 41 -18.59 -1.16 -13.34
N MET A 42 -19.46 -1.65 -14.22
CA MET A 42 -19.56 -3.08 -14.59
C MET A 42 -19.93 -4.01 -13.44
N GLN A 43 -20.28 -3.48 -12.26
CA GLN A 43 -20.83 -4.27 -11.17
C GLN A 43 -22.33 -4.47 -11.39
N ARG A 44 -22.88 -5.64 -11.10
CA ARG A 44 -24.31 -5.97 -11.28
C ARG A 44 -25.09 -5.76 -9.98
N GLN A 45 -25.14 -4.52 -9.49
CA GLN A 45 -25.72 -4.22 -8.18
C GLN A 45 -27.26 -4.16 -8.22
N ARG A 46 -27.90 -4.66 -7.16
CA ARG A 46 -29.35 -4.51 -6.93
C ARG A 46 -29.67 -3.07 -6.55
N ILE A 47 -30.65 -2.47 -7.22
CA ILE A 47 -31.17 -1.13 -6.91
C ILE A 47 -32.56 -1.29 -6.30
N ASP A 48 -32.84 -0.61 -5.19
CA ASP A 48 -34.18 -0.60 -4.63
C ASP A 48 -35.19 0.14 -5.54
N LEU A 49 -36.46 -0.24 -5.44
CA LEU A 49 -37.52 0.28 -6.31
C LEU A 49 -37.71 1.79 -6.16
N LEU A 50 -37.55 2.33 -4.95
CA LEU A 50 -37.71 3.76 -4.67
C LEU A 50 -36.60 4.58 -5.34
N HIS A 51 -35.36 4.08 -5.30
CA HIS A 51 -34.22 4.70 -5.97
C HIS A 51 -34.38 4.66 -7.51
N GLN A 52 -34.89 3.56 -8.06
CA GLN A 52 -35.21 3.49 -9.49
C GLN A 52 -36.25 4.54 -9.89
N GLN A 53 -37.33 4.68 -9.11
CA GLN A 53 -38.39 5.67 -9.31
C GLN A 53 -37.88 7.10 -9.19
N ARG A 54 -36.98 7.36 -8.24
CA ARG A 54 -36.53 8.73 -7.93
C ARG A 54 -35.40 9.22 -8.83
N PHE A 55 -34.58 8.30 -9.32
CA PHE A 55 -33.37 8.61 -10.07
C PHE A 55 -33.31 7.85 -11.39
N CYS A 56 -33.18 6.51 -11.38
CA CYS A 56 -32.74 5.76 -12.55
C CYS A 56 -33.68 5.85 -13.75
N LEU A 57 -34.99 5.84 -13.52
CA LEU A 57 -36.03 5.94 -14.56
C LEU A 57 -36.50 7.38 -14.81
N THR A 58 -35.75 8.38 -14.34
CA THR A 58 -36.15 9.78 -14.39
C THR A 58 -35.03 10.67 -14.93
N PRO A 59 -35.36 11.91 -15.38
CA PRO A 59 -34.37 12.90 -15.77
C PRO A 59 -33.37 13.25 -14.66
N ASN A 60 -33.63 12.87 -13.41
CA ASN A 60 -32.76 13.12 -12.27
C ASN A 60 -31.60 12.12 -12.15
N HIS A 61 -31.46 11.14 -13.03
CA HIS A 61 -30.34 10.19 -12.97
C HIS A 61 -28.93 10.81 -12.91
N PRO A 62 -28.64 12.00 -13.50
CA PRO A 62 -27.31 12.63 -13.34
C PRO A 62 -27.01 13.05 -11.90
N ARG A 63 -28.05 13.18 -11.06
CA ARG A 63 -27.96 13.45 -9.61
C ARG A 63 -28.09 12.19 -8.77
N CYS A 64 -28.08 11.01 -9.38
CA CYS A 64 -28.12 9.73 -8.67
C CYS A 64 -26.97 9.69 -7.65
N PRO A 65 -27.23 9.37 -6.36
CA PRO A 65 -26.18 9.26 -5.34
C PRO A 65 -25.05 8.32 -5.75
N TRP A 66 -25.35 7.24 -6.49
CA TRP A 66 -24.33 6.31 -6.97
C TRP A 66 -23.50 6.90 -8.11
N LEU A 67 -24.06 7.77 -8.95
CA LEU A 67 -23.28 8.46 -9.99
C LEU A 67 -22.39 9.56 -9.39
N MET A 68 -22.88 10.24 -8.33
CA MET A 68 -22.15 11.32 -7.65
C MET A 68 -21.08 10.82 -6.69
N VAL A 69 -21.33 9.70 -6.01
CA VAL A 69 -20.34 9.01 -5.20
C VAL A 69 -19.51 8.19 -6.18
N ALA A 70 -18.40 8.76 -6.66
CA ALA A 70 -17.33 7.95 -7.20
C ALA A 70 -17.06 6.79 -6.23
N PRO A 71 -16.78 5.56 -6.68
CA PRO A 71 -16.20 4.60 -5.78
C PRO A 71 -14.96 5.31 -5.26
N THR A 72 -14.88 5.54 -3.96
CA THR A 72 -13.57 5.72 -3.35
C THR A 72 -12.85 4.45 -3.74
N ALA A 73 -12.04 4.51 -4.79
CA ALA A 73 -11.07 3.47 -5.09
C ALA A 73 -10.46 3.15 -3.73
N PRO A 74 -10.51 1.89 -3.27
CA PRO A 74 -10.02 1.56 -1.94
C PRO A 74 -8.62 2.12 -1.88
N ALA A 75 -8.43 3.17 -1.08
CA ALA A 75 -7.23 3.97 -1.14
C ALA A 75 -6.10 3.01 -0.79
N GLY A 76 -5.29 2.62 -1.78
CA GLY A 76 -4.20 1.65 -1.63
C GLY A 76 -3.04 2.16 -0.78
N GLY A 77 -3.30 3.14 0.09
CA GLY A 77 -2.35 3.68 1.05
C GLY A 77 -2.59 3.15 2.46
N VAL A 78 -1.61 3.41 3.33
CA VAL A 78 -1.59 3.03 4.75
C VAL A 78 -2.90 3.33 5.48
N ARG A 79 -3.62 4.39 5.09
CA ARG A 79 -4.91 4.79 5.66
C ARG A 79 -6.04 3.81 5.36
N GLY A 80 -6.08 3.22 4.16
CA GLY A 80 -7.06 2.19 3.78
C GLY A 80 -6.79 0.83 4.42
N ALA A 81 -5.51 0.45 4.54
CA ALA A 81 -5.11 -0.74 5.30
C ALA A 81 -5.50 -0.63 6.79
N TRP A 82 -5.30 0.55 7.38
CA TRP A 82 -5.75 0.84 8.76
C TRP A 82 -7.26 0.79 8.93
N GLN A 83 -8.03 1.28 7.96
CA GLN A 83 -9.49 1.22 8.01
C GLN A 83 -10.00 -0.22 7.98
N ARG A 84 -9.46 -1.07 7.07
CA ARG A 84 -9.79 -2.51 7.02
C ARG A 84 -9.41 -3.26 8.29
N PHE A 85 -8.22 -3.00 8.83
CA PHE A 85 -7.80 -3.57 10.11
C PHE A 85 -8.75 -3.17 11.23
N ARG A 86 -9.06 -1.87 11.35
CA ARG A 86 -9.98 -1.35 12.39
C ARG A 86 -11.37 -1.97 12.28
N ASP A 87 -11.91 -2.03 11.07
CA ASP A 87 -13.26 -2.54 10.84
C ASP A 87 -13.30 -4.07 11.10
N GLY A 88 -12.23 -4.81 10.78
CA GLY A 88 -12.09 -6.24 11.14
C GLY A 88 -11.92 -6.48 12.65
N VAL A 89 -11.19 -5.60 13.36
CA VAL A 89 -11.11 -5.67 14.83
C VAL A 89 -12.48 -5.42 15.47
N ARG A 90 -13.26 -4.47 14.92
CA ARG A 90 -14.61 -4.16 15.41
C ARG A 90 -15.57 -5.34 15.25
N GLU A 91 -15.58 -5.97 14.08
CA GLU A 91 -16.40 -7.15 13.80
C GLU A 91 -16.06 -8.33 14.73
N GLN A 92 -14.77 -8.51 15.06
CA GLN A 92 -14.38 -9.55 16.01
C GLN A 92 -14.70 -9.21 17.48
N PHE A 93 -14.72 -7.93 17.84
CA PHE A 93 -15.22 -7.48 19.15
C PHE A 93 -16.72 -7.74 19.28
N ASP A 94 -17.49 -7.48 18.24
CA ASP A 94 -18.93 -7.77 18.23
C ASP A 94 -19.18 -9.28 18.42
N LEU A 95 -18.38 -10.14 17.77
CA LEU A 95 -18.43 -11.60 17.98
C LEU A 95 -18.03 -12.02 19.40
N LEU A 96 -17.03 -11.36 19.99
CA LEU A 96 -16.62 -11.60 21.39
C LEU A 96 -17.74 -11.21 22.35
N GLU A 97 -18.37 -10.05 22.17
CA GLU A 97 -19.46 -9.56 23.00
C GLU A 97 -20.67 -10.51 22.96
N HIS A 98 -21.01 -11.05 21.79
CA HIS A 98 -22.06 -12.06 21.66
C HIS A 98 -21.69 -13.39 22.34
N ALA A 99 -20.40 -13.76 22.37
CA ALA A 99 -19.92 -14.96 23.03
C ALA A 99 -19.84 -14.81 24.55
N THR A 100 -19.48 -13.63 25.07
CA THR A 100 -19.37 -13.36 26.51
C THR A 100 -20.73 -13.22 27.18
N GLN A 101 -21.77 -12.79 26.46
CA GLN A 101 -23.13 -12.70 27.02
C GLN A 101 -23.80 -14.06 27.31
N ARG A 102 -23.28 -15.18 26.80
CA ARG A 102 -23.90 -16.52 26.96
C ARG A 102 -23.00 -17.59 27.58
N ALA A 103 -21.72 -17.30 27.84
CA ALA A 103 -20.74 -18.32 28.22
C ALA A 103 -20.17 -18.08 29.63
N SER A 104 -19.71 -19.16 30.27
CA SER A 104 -18.97 -19.06 31.54
C SER A 104 -17.69 -18.22 31.36
N TRP A 105 -17.30 -17.50 32.40
CA TRP A 105 -16.16 -16.56 32.40
C TRP A 105 -14.86 -17.18 31.83
N PHE A 106 -14.66 -18.49 31.98
CA PHE A 106 -13.52 -19.21 31.42
C PHE A 106 -13.52 -19.22 29.88
N ARG A 107 -14.67 -19.42 29.24
CA ARG A 107 -14.79 -19.39 27.76
C ARG A 107 -14.60 -17.97 27.23
N ALA A 108 -15.06 -16.96 27.97
CA ALA A 108 -14.81 -15.55 27.65
C ALA A 108 -13.32 -15.21 27.70
N ALA A 109 -12.59 -15.70 28.72
CA ALA A 109 -11.15 -15.51 28.83
C ALA A 109 -10.38 -16.17 27.67
N VAL A 110 -10.71 -17.41 27.32
CA VAL A 110 -10.09 -18.12 26.18
C VAL A 110 -10.39 -17.40 24.86
N ALA A 111 -11.63 -16.95 24.65
CA ALA A 111 -12.00 -16.20 23.45
C ALA A 111 -11.24 -14.86 23.34
N ALA A 112 -11.04 -14.15 24.46
CA ALA A 112 -10.27 -12.91 24.49
C ALA A 112 -8.78 -13.13 24.17
N VAL A 113 -8.18 -14.23 24.63
CA VAL A 113 -6.79 -14.59 24.29
C VAL A 113 -6.67 -14.93 22.81
N ILE A 114 -7.59 -15.72 22.25
CA ILE A 114 -7.61 -16.05 20.81
C ILE A 114 -7.78 -14.77 19.98
N LEU A 115 -8.68 -13.88 20.39
CA LEU A 115 -8.87 -12.58 19.75
C LEU A 115 -7.59 -11.75 19.77
N GLY A 116 -6.90 -11.66 20.92
CA GLY A 116 -5.62 -10.96 21.04
C GLY A 116 -4.57 -11.49 20.05
N ILE A 117 -4.46 -12.82 19.94
CA ILE A 117 -3.54 -13.46 18.99
C ILE A 117 -3.93 -13.13 17.54
N GLN A 118 -5.23 -13.15 17.20
CA GLN A 118 -5.70 -12.81 15.84
C GLN A 118 -5.48 -11.34 15.49
N ILE A 119 -5.69 -10.42 16.44
CA ILE A 119 -5.42 -8.99 16.26
C ILE A 119 -3.93 -8.77 15.99
N VAL A 120 -3.05 -9.37 16.79
CA VAL A 120 -1.59 -9.25 16.61
C VAL A 120 -1.17 -9.84 15.26
N ARG A 121 -1.69 -11.01 14.89
CA ARG A 121 -1.39 -11.64 13.60
C ARG A 121 -1.88 -10.80 12.41
N SER A 122 -3.10 -10.28 12.47
CA SER A 122 -3.69 -9.44 11.42
C SER A 122 -2.91 -8.12 11.27
N ALA A 123 -2.60 -7.48 12.40
CA ALA A 123 -1.73 -6.30 12.42
C ALA A 123 -0.36 -6.61 11.81
N TRP A 124 0.24 -7.76 12.11
CA TRP A 124 1.54 -8.12 11.55
C TRP A 124 1.49 -8.37 10.04
N VAL A 125 0.47 -9.07 9.54
CA VAL A 125 0.31 -9.36 8.11
C VAL A 125 0.07 -8.08 7.30
N GLU A 126 -0.76 -7.17 7.81
CA GLU A 126 -1.10 -5.91 7.12
C GLU A 126 0.02 -4.87 7.27
N VAL A 127 0.72 -4.79 8.41
CA VAL A 127 1.72 -3.74 8.67
C VAL A 127 3.13 -4.13 8.23
N ALA A 128 3.49 -5.42 8.24
CA ALA A 128 4.84 -5.88 7.86
C ALA A 128 5.29 -5.46 6.44
N PRO A 129 4.43 -5.45 5.40
CA PRO A 129 4.82 -4.95 4.07
C PRO A 129 5.22 -3.47 4.11
N TYR A 130 4.52 -2.64 4.88
CA TYR A 130 4.81 -1.22 5.02
C TYR A 130 6.06 -0.96 5.87
N LEU A 131 6.30 -1.76 6.92
CA LEU A 131 7.54 -1.70 7.69
C LEU A 131 8.75 -2.08 6.83
N ARG A 132 8.64 -3.14 6.01
CA ARG A 132 9.69 -3.54 5.06
C ARG A 132 9.95 -2.46 4.02
N LEU A 133 8.89 -1.83 3.49
CA LEU A 133 9.02 -0.72 2.55
C LEU A 133 9.68 0.50 3.21
N GLY A 134 9.24 0.86 4.40
CA GLY A 134 9.80 1.97 5.19
C GLY A 134 11.27 1.75 5.53
N LEU A 135 11.66 0.53 5.94
CA LEU A 135 13.05 0.15 6.17
C LEU A 135 13.89 0.23 4.90
N ARG A 136 13.37 -0.24 3.75
CA ARG A 136 14.06 -0.11 2.45
C ARG A 136 14.26 1.35 2.05
N VAL A 137 13.23 2.18 2.16
CA VAL A 137 13.32 3.62 1.84
C VAL A 137 14.30 4.33 2.78
N SER A 138 14.29 3.97 4.06
CA SER A 138 15.21 4.53 5.06
C SER A 138 16.65 4.09 4.81
N ALA A 139 16.87 2.82 4.46
CA ALA A 139 18.18 2.28 4.08
C ALA A 139 18.72 2.93 2.80
N ASP A 140 17.88 3.10 1.77
CA ASP A 140 18.24 3.81 0.54
C ASP A 140 18.60 5.28 0.82
N TRP A 141 17.83 5.95 1.68
CA TRP A 141 18.12 7.32 2.08
C TRP A 141 19.45 7.42 2.85
N LEU A 142 19.68 6.53 3.83
CA LEU A 142 20.95 6.46 4.57
C LEU A 142 22.13 6.15 3.65
N TRP A 143 21.95 5.24 2.69
CA TRP A 143 22.98 4.90 1.70
C TRP A 143 23.31 6.10 0.80
N ARG A 144 22.30 6.84 0.33
CA ARG A 144 22.52 8.09 -0.43
C ARG A 144 23.21 9.16 0.41
N GLN A 145 22.84 9.34 1.68
CA GLN A 145 23.54 10.27 2.58
C GLN A 145 25.00 9.85 2.82
N TRP A 146 25.24 8.56 3.02
CA TRP A 146 26.57 8.01 3.21
C TRP A 146 27.46 8.25 1.98
N THR A 147 26.96 7.92 0.79
CA THR A 147 27.72 8.03 -0.47
C THR A 147 27.95 9.47 -0.91
N THR A 148 26.95 10.35 -0.78
CA THR A 148 27.03 11.72 -1.30
C THR A 148 27.64 12.71 -0.33
N ARG A 149 27.42 12.56 0.97
CA ARG A 149 27.91 13.53 1.98
C ARG A 149 29.07 13.00 2.80
N ILE A 150 28.91 11.85 3.44
CA ILE A 150 29.81 11.36 4.48
C ILE A 150 31.11 10.78 3.90
N ARG A 151 31.01 9.87 2.94
CA ARG A 151 32.16 9.22 2.29
C ARG A 151 33.17 10.22 1.69
N PRO A 152 32.77 11.26 0.94
CA PRO A 152 33.74 12.21 0.38
C PRO A 152 34.34 13.17 1.42
N THR A 153 33.69 13.41 2.57
CA THR A 153 34.31 14.17 3.67
C THR A 153 35.34 13.32 4.41
N LEU A 154 34.98 12.07 4.73
CA LEU A 154 35.91 11.10 5.34
C LEU A 154 37.12 10.84 4.44
N ALA A 155 36.91 10.66 3.13
CA ALA A 155 38.01 10.46 2.18
C ALA A 155 38.96 11.67 2.15
N ARG A 156 38.43 12.90 2.21
CA ARG A 156 39.26 14.12 2.29
C ARG A 156 40.04 14.21 3.60
N GLN A 157 39.40 13.92 4.73
CA GLN A 157 40.07 13.92 6.03
C GLN A 157 41.17 12.85 6.11
N LEU A 158 40.90 11.65 5.61
CA LEU A 158 41.88 10.58 5.54
C LEU A 158 43.04 10.91 4.60
N ALA A 159 42.79 11.58 3.47
CA ALA A 159 43.84 12.02 2.56
C ALA A 159 44.75 13.08 3.21
N VAL A 160 44.18 14.06 3.92
CA VAL A 160 44.95 15.07 4.67
C VAL A 160 45.78 14.40 5.78
N TRP A 161 45.17 13.50 6.54
CA TRP A 161 45.87 12.75 7.57
C TRP A 161 47.01 11.90 6.99
N TRP A 162 46.78 11.20 5.86
CA TRP A 162 47.83 10.43 5.18
C TRP A 162 48.97 11.31 4.65
N ALA A 163 48.67 12.51 4.13
CA ALA A 163 49.69 13.45 3.71
C ALA A 163 50.56 13.89 4.89
N GLN A 164 49.94 14.23 6.03
CA GLN A 164 50.66 14.58 7.26
C GLN A 164 51.53 13.43 7.79
N VAL A 165 51.01 12.20 7.75
CA VAL A 165 51.78 11.00 8.14
C VAL A 165 52.95 10.78 7.19
N ARG A 166 52.76 10.94 5.87
CA ARG A 166 53.83 10.80 4.87
C ARG A 166 54.92 11.86 5.05
N GLU A 167 54.53 13.08 5.40
CA GLU A 167 55.45 14.18 5.65
C GLU A 167 56.25 13.97 6.93
N ARG A 168 55.62 13.47 8.01
CA ARG A 168 56.33 13.05 9.24
C ARG A 168 57.23 11.83 9.04
N ARG A 169 56.89 10.97 8.08
CA ARG A 169 57.67 9.77 7.75
C ARG A 169 58.74 9.99 6.68
N ARG A 170 58.84 11.16 6.06
CA ARG A 170 60.02 11.50 5.25
C ARG A 170 61.20 11.64 6.21
N PRO A 171 62.13 10.67 6.29
CA PRO A 171 63.37 10.89 7.02
C PRO A 171 64.10 12.03 6.31
N ALA A 172 64.96 12.75 7.03
CA ALA A 172 65.80 13.83 6.53
C ALA A 172 66.86 13.36 5.50
N LEU A 173 66.40 12.83 4.37
CA LEU A 173 67.18 12.31 3.24
C LEU A 173 67.45 13.39 2.19
N ALA A 174 67.58 14.64 2.62
CA ALA A 174 67.93 15.78 1.77
C ALA A 174 69.36 16.31 2.01
N LEU A 175 70.25 15.52 2.62
CA LEU A 175 71.65 15.89 2.85
C LEU A 175 72.67 14.85 2.34
N ALA A 176 72.31 14.04 1.36
CA ALA A 176 73.25 13.32 0.50
C ALA A 176 72.59 13.24 -0.89
N GLY A 177 72.97 14.01 -1.90
CA GLY A 177 74.33 14.23 -2.37
C GLY A 177 74.71 13.07 -3.28
N VAL A 178 74.17 13.03 -4.51
CA VAL A 178 74.71 12.23 -5.64
C VAL A 178 74.33 12.92 -6.95
N ASP A 179 75.34 13.48 -7.59
CA ASP A 179 75.39 13.80 -9.01
C ASP A 179 75.34 12.50 -9.84
N SER A 180 74.53 12.48 -10.91
CA SER A 180 74.86 11.75 -12.14
C SER A 180 73.84 12.07 -13.23
N SER A 181 74.32 12.89 -14.16
CA SER A 181 73.98 12.90 -15.58
C SER A 181 73.99 11.49 -16.19
N GLY A 182 73.01 11.20 -17.05
CA GLY A 182 73.02 10.01 -17.90
C GLY A 182 71.86 9.99 -18.89
N GLU A 183 72.18 10.24 -20.17
CA GLU A 183 71.36 10.20 -21.37
C GLU A 183 70.75 8.82 -21.69
N ALA A 184 69.60 8.83 -22.41
CA ALA A 184 69.23 7.90 -23.50
C ALA A 184 67.84 8.32 -24.04
N GLU A 185 67.71 8.87 -25.26
CA GLU A 185 67.38 8.14 -26.51
C GLU A 185 66.23 7.13 -26.33
N GLY A 186 65.03 7.28 -26.91
CA GLY A 186 64.72 7.53 -28.31
C GLY A 186 64.43 6.20 -29.01
N VAL A 187 63.17 5.78 -29.19
CA VAL A 187 62.74 4.82 -30.24
C VAL A 187 61.28 5.03 -30.61
N GLU A 188 61.11 5.36 -31.89
CA GLU A 188 59.90 5.44 -32.71
C GLU A 188 59.77 4.14 -33.51
N THR A 189 58.58 3.53 -33.63
CA THR A 189 58.22 2.48 -34.61
C THR A 189 56.71 2.23 -34.50
N GLN A 190 55.87 2.70 -35.43
CA GLN A 190 55.61 2.24 -36.80
C GLN A 190 54.65 1.03 -36.90
N GLU A 191 53.49 1.33 -37.50
CA GLU A 191 52.58 0.55 -38.35
C GLU A 191 52.56 -0.98 -38.32
N ARG A 192 51.34 -1.55 -38.18
CA ARG A 192 50.92 -2.65 -39.07
C ARG A 192 49.41 -2.77 -39.24
N SER A 193 48.94 -2.40 -40.42
CA SER A 193 47.65 -2.80 -40.99
C SER A 193 47.68 -4.27 -41.41
N VAL A 194 46.62 -5.04 -41.14
CA VAL A 194 46.37 -6.33 -41.81
C VAL A 194 44.88 -6.49 -42.15
N ARG A 195 44.62 -6.32 -43.46
CA ARG A 195 43.75 -7.10 -44.37
C ARG A 195 42.65 -8.02 -43.79
N THR A 196 41.41 -7.67 -44.15
CA THR A 196 40.50 -8.34 -45.10
C THR A 196 40.53 -9.87 -45.30
N GLY A 197 39.31 -10.45 -45.32
CA GLY A 197 38.95 -11.76 -45.91
C GLY A 197 38.33 -12.69 -44.85
N SER A 198 37.27 -13.47 -45.06
CA SER A 198 36.61 -13.89 -46.29
C SER A 198 35.25 -14.56 -45.98
N THR A 199 34.46 -14.64 -47.04
CA THR A 199 33.23 -15.39 -47.35
C THR A 199 33.11 -16.84 -46.87
N GLY A 200 31.85 -17.26 -46.64
CA GLY A 200 31.36 -18.65 -46.61
C GLY A 200 30.29 -18.81 -45.52
N ARG A 201 29.14 -19.47 -45.66
CA ARG A 201 28.72 -20.55 -46.55
C ARG A 201 27.20 -20.73 -46.39
N ARG A 202 26.51 -21.00 -47.50
CA ARG A 202 25.10 -21.43 -47.57
C ARG A 202 24.90 -22.79 -46.89
N THR A 203 23.80 -22.97 -46.16
CA THR A 203 23.07 -24.25 -46.13
C THR A 203 21.57 -24.00 -46.19
N SER A 204 21.02 -24.42 -47.32
CA SER A 204 19.60 -24.66 -47.58
C SER A 204 19.12 -25.87 -46.78
N GLY A 205 17.97 -25.74 -46.10
CA GLY A 205 17.29 -26.83 -45.44
C GLY A 205 15.77 -26.61 -45.46
N SER A 206 15.16 -26.75 -46.64
CA SER A 206 13.71 -26.85 -46.80
C SER A 206 13.28 -28.30 -46.59
N GLY A 207 12.33 -28.55 -45.70
CA GLY A 207 11.80 -29.90 -45.51
C GLY A 207 10.60 -29.99 -44.56
N GLY A 208 9.40 -29.84 -45.12
CA GLY A 208 8.25 -30.66 -44.72
C GLY A 208 7.55 -30.38 -43.39
N ARG A 209 6.81 -29.27 -43.25
CA ARG A 209 5.71 -29.14 -42.25
C ARG A 209 4.43 -28.49 -42.79
N GLY A 210 4.21 -28.53 -44.11
CA GLY A 210 3.09 -27.82 -44.75
C GLY A 210 1.79 -28.61 -44.96
N ARG A 211 1.70 -29.90 -44.61
CA ARG A 211 0.55 -30.75 -45.03
C ARG A 211 -0.43 -31.19 -43.95
N ARG A 212 -0.18 -30.93 -42.65
CA ARG A 212 -1.15 -31.26 -41.59
C ARG A 212 -2.15 -30.16 -41.25
N ALA A 213 -1.90 -28.90 -41.61
CA ALA A 213 -2.83 -27.79 -41.32
C ALA A 213 -3.98 -27.66 -42.33
N LYS A 214 -3.92 -28.33 -43.50
CA LYS A 214 -4.92 -28.19 -44.57
C LYS A 214 -6.02 -29.27 -44.56
N ALA A 215 -5.81 -30.37 -43.84
CA ALA A 215 -6.78 -31.48 -43.75
C ALA A 215 -7.85 -31.29 -42.65
N ALA A 216 -7.67 -30.36 -41.71
CA ALA A 216 -8.66 -30.07 -40.66
C ALA A 216 -9.76 -29.09 -41.08
N ARG A 217 -9.72 -28.53 -42.30
CA ARG A 217 -10.68 -27.51 -42.79
C ARG A 217 -11.76 -28.04 -43.74
N ALA A 218 -11.76 -29.33 -44.06
CA ALA A 218 -12.61 -29.87 -45.13
C ALA A 218 -13.83 -30.70 -44.66
N ALA A 219 -14.12 -30.79 -43.35
CA ALA A 219 -15.10 -31.75 -42.84
C ALA A 219 -16.13 -31.21 -41.82
N THR A 220 -16.42 -29.91 -41.81
CA THR A 220 -17.51 -29.38 -40.99
C THR A 220 -18.48 -28.56 -41.84
N GLY A 221 -19.66 -29.13 -42.09
CA GLY A 221 -20.85 -28.31 -42.29
C GLY A 221 -21.08 -27.55 -40.99
N VAL A 222 -20.37 -26.44 -40.81
CA VAL A 222 -20.45 -25.59 -39.62
C VAL A 222 -21.90 -25.14 -39.52
N ALA A 223 -22.63 -25.69 -38.55
CA ALA A 223 -23.96 -25.23 -38.20
C ALA A 223 -23.86 -23.71 -38.07
N SER A 224 -24.56 -22.97 -38.94
CA SER A 224 -24.44 -21.51 -39.04
C SER A 224 -24.86 -20.80 -37.76
N ARG A 225 -25.45 -21.55 -36.82
CA ARG A 225 -25.93 -21.10 -35.53
C ARG A 225 -25.74 -22.17 -34.45
N TRP A 226 -25.60 -21.74 -33.20
CA TRP A 226 -25.61 -22.61 -32.01
C TRP A 226 -26.70 -22.15 -31.03
N GLU A 227 -27.32 -23.09 -30.34
CA GLU A 227 -28.37 -22.80 -29.36
C GLU A 227 -27.76 -22.72 -27.96
N CYS A 228 -28.11 -21.67 -27.21
CA CYS A 228 -27.58 -21.48 -25.87
C CYS A 228 -28.18 -22.51 -24.89
N PRO A 229 -27.37 -23.34 -24.21
CA PRO A 229 -27.90 -24.36 -23.30
C PRO A 229 -28.60 -23.76 -22.07
N THR A 230 -28.35 -22.48 -21.75
CA THR A 230 -28.93 -21.81 -20.59
C THR A 230 -30.27 -21.14 -20.87
N CYS A 231 -30.42 -20.51 -22.04
CA CYS A 231 -31.62 -19.71 -22.35
C CYS A 231 -32.28 -20.04 -23.69
N LEU A 232 -31.77 -21.07 -24.39
CA LEU A 232 -32.28 -21.59 -25.66
C LEU A 232 -32.29 -20.58 -26.82
N VAL A 233 -31.61 -19.43 -26.67
CA VAL A 233 -31.46 -18.48 -27.77
C VAL A 233 -30.45 -19.00 -28.78
N THR A 234 -30.85 -18.96 -30.05
CA THR A 234 -30.00 -19.26 -31.19
C THR A 234 -29.03 -18.10 -31.48
N ASN A 235 -27.73 -18.39 -31.54
CA ASN A 235 -26.65 -17.43 -31.76
C ASN A 235 -25.87 -17.76 -33.04
N PRO A 236 -25.20 -16.81 -33.70
CA PRO A 236 -24.35 -17.09 -34.87
C PRO A 236 -23.15 -17.99 -34.52
N ALA A 237 -22.71 -18.83 -35.46
CA ALA A 237 -21.62 -19.79 -35.29
C ALA A 237 -20.28 -19.20 -34.80
N GLY A 238 -20.01 -17.92 -35.10
CA GLY A 238 -18.77 -17.24 -34.69
C GLY A 238 -18.87 -16.51 -33.34
N GLN A 239 -20.03 -16.50 -32.69
CA GLN A 239 -20.20 -15.73 -31.46
C GLN A 239 -19.83 -16.59 -30.24
N PRO A 240 -18.82 -16.21 -29.45
CA PRO A 240 -18.33 -17.04 -28.34
C PRO A 240 -19.25 -17.05 -27.12
N HIS A 241 -20.24 -16.15 -27.07
CA HIS A 241 -21.18 -15.98 -25.98
C HIS A 241 -22.60 -15.77 -26.49
N CYS A 242 -23.59 -16.15 -25.71
CA CYS A 242 -24.99 -15.96 -26.03
C CYS A 242 -25.34 -14.47 -25.96
N ARG A 243 -26.06 -13.96 -26.97
CA ARG A 243 -26.52 -12.56 -27.01
C ARG A 243 -27.47 -12.19 -25.89
N ARG A 244 -28.21 -13.16 -25.35
CA ARG A 244 -29.21 -12.93 -24.30
C ARG A 244 -28.59 -13.06 -22.92
N CYS A 245 -28.20 -14.27 -22.51
CA CYS A 245 -27.73 -14.49 -21.14
C CYS A 245 -26.21 -14.32 -20.95
N GLY A 246 -25.44 -14.12 -22.02
CA GLY A 246 -23.97 -14.08 -21.95
C GLY A 246 -23.29 -15.44 -21.73
N GLY A 247 -24.06 -16.54 -21.64
CA GLY A 247 -23.54 -17.90 -21.47
C GLY A 247 -22.60 -18.29 -22.61
N LEU A 248 -21.56 -19.07 -22.31
CA LEU A 248 -20.57 -19.48 -23.30
C LEU A 248 -21.14 -20.41 -24.37
N SER A 249 -20.60 -20.30 -25.58
CA SER A 249 -20.85 -21.28 -26.63
C SER A 249 -20.21 -22.62 -26.25
N PRO A 250 -20.94 -23.76 -26.39
CA PRO A 250 -20.34 -25.08 -26.24
C PRO A 250 -19.12 -25.31 -27.13
N LEU A 251 -19.06 -24.63 -28.28
CA LEU A 251 -17.92 -24.68 -29.20
C LEU A 251 -16.66 -24.09 -28.58
N VAL A 252 -16.79 -23.07 -27.72
CA VAL A 252 -15.64 -22.47 -27.02
C VAL A 252 -15.10 -23.42 -25.96
N GLU A 253 -15.99 -24.07 -25.20
CA GLU A 253 -15.58 -25.09 -24.23
C GLU A 253 -14.92 -26.29 -24.92
N GLN A 254 -15.50 -26.76 -26.02
CA GLN A 254 -14.90 -27.82 -26.83
C GLN A 254 -13.56 -27.42 -27.44
N ALA A 255 -13.40 -26.17 -27.89
CA ALA A 255 -12.14 -25.67 -28.40
C ALA A 255 -11.06 -25.59 -27.30
N ALA A 256 -11.41 -25.15 -26.09
CA ALA A 256 -10.51 -25.12 -24.95
C ALA A 256 -10.07 -26.55 -24.54
N LEU A 257 -11.02 -27.50 -24.49
CA LEU A 257 -10.75 -28.92 -24.27
C LEU A 257 -9.82 -29.49 -25.36
N ALA A 258 -10.09 -29.21 -26.63
CA ALA A 258 -9.27 -29.68 -27.75
C ALA A 258 -7.86 -29.07 -27.76
N ALA A 259 -7.70 -27.86 -27.23
CA ALA A 259 -6.42 -27.20 -27.06
C ALA A 259 -5.62 -27.71 -25.85
N GLY A 260 -6.25 -28.47 -24.94
CA GLY A 260 -5.63 -28.89 -23.67
C GLY A 260 -5.44 -27.75 -22.68
N ASP A 261 -6.23 -26.68 -22.78
CA ASP A 261 -6.15 -25.50 -21.93
C ASP A 261 -6.99 -25.70 -20.65
N ASP A 262 -6.59 -26.63 -19.77
CA ASP A 262 -7.32 -27.00 -18.55
C ASP A 262 -7.62 -25.80 -17.63
N LEU A 263 -6.66 -24.88 -17.49
CA LEU A 263 -6.82 -23.66 -16.70
C LEU A 263 -7.87 -22.70 -17.28
N VAL A 264 -8.05 -22.69 -18.61
CA VAL A 264 -9.12 -21.90 -19.23
C VAL A 264 -10.47 -22.50 -18.84
N LEU A 265 -10.62 -23.83 -18.89
CA LEU A 265 -11.85 -24.50 -18.47
C LEU A 265 -12.17 -24.26 -17.00
N GLU A 266 -11.18 -24.33 -16.12
CA GLU A 266 -11.34 -23.99 -14.70
C GLU A 266 -11.84 -22.54 -14.53
N GLY A 267 -11.24 -21.59 -15.26
CA GLY A 267 -11.68 -20.20 -15.25
C GLY A 267 -13.12 -20.01 -15.74
N LEU A 268 -13.51 -20.73 -16.81
CA LEU A 268 -14.87 -20.71 -17.33
C LEU A 268 -15.88 -21.31 -16.35
N GLN A 269 -15.54 -22.39 -15.68
CA GLN A 269 -16.37 -22.98 -14.62
C GLN A 269 -16.50 -22.05 -13.41
N ALA A 270 -15.42 -21.37 -13.03
CA ALA A 270 -15.46 -20.36 -11.97
C ALA A 270 -16.37 -19.18 -12.33
N LEU A 271 -16.36 -18.71 -13.58
CA LEU A 271 -17.31 -17.70 -14.08
C LEU A 271 -18.76 -18.19 -14.00
N LYS A 272 -19.04 -19.43 -14.45
CA LYS A 272 -20.38 -20.02 -14.34
C LYS A 272 -20.87 -20.09 -12.89
N ALA A 273 -19.96 -20.33 -11.95
CA ALA A 273 -20.24 -20.33 -10.50
C ALA A 273 -20.31 -18.93 -9.87
N GLY A 274 -20.15 -17.84 -10.65
CA GLY A 274 -20.13 -16.46 -10.13
C GLY A 274 -18.87 -16.10 -9.33
N ARG A 275 -17.81 -16.91 -9.41
CA ARG A 275 -16.54 -16.70 -8.70
C ARG A 275 -15.55 -15.95 -9.59
N GLU A 276 -15.84 -14.68 -9.86
CA GLU A 276 -15.09 -13.86 -10.83
C GLU A 276 -13.60 -13.74 -10.50
N GLU A 277 -13.22 -13.55 -9.23
CA GLU A 277 -11.81 -13.49 -8.84
C GLU A 277 -11.06 -14.82 -9.05
N ALA A 278 -11.71 -15.95 -8.77
CA ALA A 278 -11.13 -17.26 -9.00
C ALA A 278 -10.95 -17.51 -10.51
N ALA A 279 -11.93 -17.09 -11.31
CA ALA A 279 -11.83 -17.14 -12.75
C ALA A 279 -10.67 -16.30 -13.29
N HIS A 280 -10.55 -15.05 -12.81
CA HIS A 280 -9.44 -14.17 -13.19
C HIS A 280 -8.08 -14.80 -12.90
N ARG A 281 -7.89 -15.35 -11.68
CA ARG A 281 -6.65 -16.05 -11.31
C ARG A 281 -6.37 -17.24 -12.24
N ALA A 282 -7.37 -18.05 -12.56
CA ALA A 282 -7.22 -19.16 -13.50
C ALA A 282 -6.80 -18.68 -14.90
N PHE A 283 -7.37 -17.59 -15.41
CA PHE A 283 -6.98 -17.03 -16.71
C PHE A 283 -5.59 -16.40 -16.71
N VAL A 284 -5.14 -15.81 -15.60
CA VAL A 284 -3.75 -15.35 -15.45
C VAL A 284 -2.78 -16.53 -15.54
N LEU A 285 -3.06 -17.62 -14.84
CA LEU A 285 -2.25 -18.83 -14.90
C LEU A 285 -2.30 -19.47 -16.30
N ALA A 286 -3.46 -19.47 -16.95
CA ALA A 286 -3.63 -19.96 -18.32
C ALA A 286 -2.77 -19.19 -19.32
N CYS A 287 -2.75 -17.84 -19.22
CA CYS A 287 -1.89 -17.01 -20.07
C CYS A 287 -0.39 -17.27 -19.83
N ALA A 288 0.00 -17.58 -18.58
CA ALA A 288 1.38 -17.91 -18.25
C ALA A 288 1.79 -19.30 -18.77
N GLN A 289 0.88 -20.29 -18.67
CA GLN A 289 1.13 -21.66 -19.16
C GLN A 289 1.13 -21.73 -20.68
N ASN A 290 0.20 -21.04 -21.33
CA ASN A 290 0.08 -20.97 -22.79
C ASN A 290 -0.03 -19.52 -23.28
N PRO A 291 1.11 -18.82 -23.45
CA PRO A 291 1.12 -17.43 -23.91
C PRO A 291 0.57 -17.21 -25.32
N ARG A 292 0.33 -18.29 -26.09
CA ARG A 292 -0.26 -18.25 -27.44
C ARG A 292 -1.76 -18.53 -27.46
N SER A 293 -2.39 -18.77 -26.31
CA SER A 293 -3.84 -19.01 -26.23
C SER A 293 -4.60 -17.69 -26.36
N GLU A 294 -5.14 -17.42 -27.55
CA GLU A 294 -6.04 -16.28 -27.80
C GLU A 294 -7.23 -16.29 -26.82
N LEU A 295 -7.74 -17.48 -26.50
CA LEU A 295 -8.88 -17.65 -25.62
C LEU A 295 -8.55 -17.26 -24.17
N ALA A 296 -7.38 -17.64 -23.66
CA ALA A 296 -6.93 -17.26 -22.32
C ALA A 296 -6.80 -15.73 -22.20
N TRP A 297 -6.17 -15.07 -23.18
CA TRP A 297 -6.03 -13.61 -23.20
C TRP A 297 -7.37 -12.89 -23.28
N TYR A 298 -8.29 -13.38 -24.12
CA TYR A 298 -9.63 -12.82 -24.22
C TYR A 298 -10.38 -12.88 -22.89
N TRP A 299 -10.39 -14.04 -22.21
CA TRP A 299 -11.12 -14.19 -20.94
C TRP A 299 -10.42 -13.50 -19.76
N ARG A 300 -9.10 -13.39 -19.80
CA ARG A 300 -8.37 -12.55 -18.85
C ARG A 300 -8.77 -11.08 -19.00
N ALA A 301 -8.85 -10.57 -20.23
CA ALA A 301 -9.31 -9.19 -20.46
C ALA A 301 -10.72 -8.96 -19.90
N ARG A 302 -11.63 -9.93 -20.05
CA ARG A 302 -13.01 -9.81 -19.54
C ARG A 302 -13.16 -9.87 -18.03
N THR A 303 -12.19 -10.47 -17.35
CA THR A 303 -12.19 -10.62 -15.88
C THR A 303 -11.18 -9.72 -15.19
N ALA A 304 -10.48 -8.87 -15.96
CA ALA A 304 -9.49 -7.95 -15.45
C ALA A 304 -10.12 -6.93 -14.50
N LEU A 305 -9.42 -6.64 -13.40
CA LEU A 305 -9.91 -5.74 -12.35
C LEU A 305 -9.66 -4.26 -12.68
N THR A 306 -8.78 -3.97 -13.64
CA THR A 306 -8.40 -2.61 -14.05
C THR A 306 -8.49 -2.44 -15.56
N VAL A 307 -8.78 -1.21 -16.00
CA VAL A 307 -8.86 -0.88 -17.43
C VAL A 307 -7.50 -1.04 -18.11
N GLU A 308 -6.41 -0.77 -17.38
CA GLU A 308 -5.04 -0.98 -17.82
C GLU A 308 -4.79 -2.44 -18.19
N GLU A 309 -5.21 -3.38 -17.32
CA GLU A 309 -5.04 -4.80 -17.60
C GLU A 309 -5.91 -5.28 -18.76
N VAL A 310 -7.15 -4.76 -18.89
CA VAL A 310 -8.00 -5.01 -20.07
C VAL A 310 -7.25 -4.62 -21.35
N ILE A 311 -6.66 -3.42 -21.39
CA ILE A 311 -5.91 -2.90 -22.54
C ILE A 311 -4.73 -3.82 -22.86
N THR A 312 -3.89 -4.15 -21.87
CA THR A 312 -2.72 -5.02 -22.07
C THR A 312 -3.13 -6.40 -22.60
N CYS A 313 -4.19 -7.01 -22.05
CA CYS A 313 -4.65 -8.32 -22.51
C CYS A 313 -5.20 -8.28 -23.94
N LEU A 314 -5.92 -7.22 -24.32
CA LEU A 314 -6.43 -7.03 -25.67
C LEU A 314 -5.31 -6.74 -26.69
N GLU A 315 -4.26 -6.02 -26.28
CA GLU A 315 -3.08 -5.80 -27.11
C GLU A 315 -2.32 -7.10 -27.37
N GLU A 316 -2.13 -7.94 -26.34
CA GLU A 316 -1.54 -9.28 -26.51
C GLU A 316 -2.42 -10.17 -27.41
N LEU A 317 -3.73 -10.13 -27.23
CA LEU A 317 -4.67 -10.86 -28.09
C LEU A 317 -4.55 -10.42 -29.56
N LEU A 318 -4.45 -9.11 -29.83
CA LEU A 318 -4.28 -8.59 -31.19
C LEU A 318 -2.89 -8.86 -31.77
N ARG A 319 -1.86 -9.01 -30.93
CA ARG A 319 -0.54 -9.45 -31.35
C ARG A 319 -0.56 -10.89 -31.86
N LEU A 320 -1.37 -11.75 -31.22
CA LEU A 320 -1.57 -13.14 -31.65
C LEU A 320 -2.48 -13.22 -32.89
N ASN A 321 -3.57 -12.45 -32.90
CA ASN A 321 -4.55 -12.44 -33.98
C ASN A 321 -4.95 -11.01 -34.38
N PRO A 322 -4.20 -10.40 -35.31
CA PRO A 322 -4.42 -9.01 -35.73
C PRO A 322 -5.76 -8.80 -36.45
N ASP A 323 -6.37 -9.87 -36.97
CA ASP A 323 -7.64 -9.81 -37.71
C ASP A 323 -8.87 -9.87 -36.80
N ASN A 324 -8.68 -10.00 -35.49
CA ASN A 324 -9.77 -10.04 -34.53
C ASN A 324 -10.47 -8.67 -34.41
N ALA A 325 -11.51 -8.47 -35.23
CA ALA A 325 -12.29 -7.24 -35.28
C ALA A 325 -12.95 -6.89 -33.93
N GLN A 326 -13.37 -7.89 -33.17
CA GLN A 326 -13.97 -7.69 -31.84
C GLN A 326 -12.95 -7.13 -30.85
N ALA A 327 -11.76 -7.75 -30.76
CA ALA A 327 -10.70 -7.30 -29.86
C ALA A 327 -10.23 -5.86 -30.18
N ARG A 328 -10.21 -5.47 -31.46
CA ARG A 328 -9.93 -4.07 -31.86
C ARG A 328 -10.97 -3.08 -31.33
N ALA A 329 -12.26 -3.42 -31.49
CA ALA A 329 -13.35 -2.57 -30.99
C ALA A 329 -13.34 -2.47 -29.46
N ASP A 330 -13.10 -3.59 -28.77
CA ASP A 330 -13.02 -3.63 -27.30
C ASP A 330 -11.82 -2.81 -26.80
N LEU A 331 -10.69 -2.85 -27.50
CA LEU A 331 -9.49 -2.07 -27.15
C LEU A 331 -9.72 -0.57 -27.31
N GLU A 332 -10.37 -0.15 -28.41
CA GLU A 332 -10.75 1.25 -28.63
C GLU A 332 -11.66 1.76 -27.50
N LEU A 333 -12.68 0.96 -27.14
CA LEU A 333 -13.58 1.28 -26.04
C LEU A 333 -12.86 1.36 -24.69
N ALA A 334 -11.94 0.44 -24.40
CA ALA A 334 -11.16 0.46 -23.16
C ALA A 334 -10.27 1.71 -23.07
N ARG A 335 -9.62 2.11 -24.17
CA ARG A 335 -8.81 3.34 -24.24
C ARG A 335 -9.64 4.61 -24.03
N LEU A 336 -10.84 4.68 -24.62
CA LEU A 336 -11.77 5.79 -24.39
C LEU A 336 -12.17 5.89 -22.91
N ARG A 337 -12.44 4.76 -22.25
CA ARG A 337 -12.76 4.72 -20.81
C ARG A 337 -11.59 5.21 -19.96
N GLN A 338 -10.38 4.78 -20.28
CA GLN A 338 -9.17 5.22 -19.58
C GLN A 338 -8.97 6.73 -19.71
N ALA A 339 -9.11 7.28 -20.92
CA ALA A 339 -9.00 8.71 -21.17
C ALA A 339 -10.05 9.51 -20.39
N HIS A 340 -11.30 9.03 -20.34
CA HIS A 340 -12.37 9.66 -19.58
C HIS A 340 -12.10 9.63 -18.06
N ALA A 341 -11.65 8.50 -17.52
CA ALA A 341 -11.26 8.41 -16.11
C ALA A 341 -10.13 9.38 -15.75
N ALA A 342 -9.10 9.46 -16.60
CA ALA A 342 -8.00 10.41 -16.41
C ALA A 342 -8.46 11.87 -16.49
N ALA A 343 -9.42 12.20 -17.35
CA ALA A 343 -10.00 13.54 -17.44
C ALA A 343 -10.77 13.92 -16.16
N LEU A 344 -11.59 13.01 -15.63
CA LEU A 344 -12.32 13.22 -14.37
C LEU A 344 -11.37 13.42 -13.18
N GLU A 345 -10.28 12.65 -13.11
CA GLU A 345 -9.28 12.83 -12.05
C GLU A 345 -8.55 14.17 -12.15
N ARG A 346 -8.24 14.64 -13.36
CA ARG A 346 -7.69 15.99 -13.57
C ARG A 346 -8.67 17.08 -13.14
N GLU A 347 -9.95 16.92 -13.47
CA GLU A 347 -10.99 17.88 -13.07
C GLU A 347 -11.15 17.91 -11.54
N ARG A 348 -11.16 16.74 -10.88
CA ARG A 348 -11.19 16.64 -9.41
C ARG A 348 -9.96 17.28 -8.78
N ALA A 349 -8.77 17.03 -9.31
CA ALA A 349 -7.54 17.64 -8.83
C ALA A 349 -7.58 19.17 -8.98
N ALA A 350 -8.05 19.66 -10.12
CA ALA A 350 -8.23 21.10 -10.37
C ALA A 350 -9.25 21.72 -9.41
N ARG A 351 -10.40 21.06 -9.19
CA ARG A 351 -11.41 21.51 -8.21
C ARG A 351 -10.86 21.53 -6.79
N THR A 352 -10.11 20.51 -6.40
CA THR A 352 -9.49 20.44 -5.07
C THR A 352 -8.42 21.53 -4.90
N ALA A 353 -7.66 21.82 -5.96
CA ALA A 353 -6.70 22.91 -5.96
C ALA A 353 -7.37 24.30 -5.88
N ALA A 354 -8.47 24.50 -6.61
CA ALA A 354 -9.23 25.76 -6.61
C ALA A 354 -10.03 25.97 -5.31
N ALA A 355 -10.59 24.90 -4.74
CA ALA A 355 -11.37 24.94 -3.50
C ALA A 355 -10.51 25.06 -2.25
N ARG A 356 -9.19 24.84 -2.34
CA ARG A 356 -8.29 25.09 -1.22
C ARG A 356 -8.17 26.62 -1.09
N PRO A 357 -8.80 27.25 -0.08
CA PRO A 357 -8.63 28.67 0.13
C PRO A 357 -7.13 28.92 0.27
N ALA A 358 -6.62 29.95 -0.41
CA ALA A 358 -5.25 30.37 -0.25
C ALA A 358 -4.97 30.45 1.26
N PRO A 359 -3.93 29.78 1.78
CA PRO A 359 -3.70 29.75 3.22
C PRO A 359 -3.62 31.20 3.67
N ALA A 360 -4.58 31.61 4.52
CA ALA A 360 -4.57 32.94 5.09
C ALA A 360 -3.18 33.13 5.71
N ARG A 361 -2.45 34.14 5.25
CA ARG A 361 -1.11 34.41 5.76
C ARG A 361 -1.24 34.56 7.27
N PRO A 362 -0.63 33.68 8.08
CA PRO A 362 -0.79 33.76 9.52
C PRO A 362 -0.33 35.14 9.97
N GLY A 363 -1.19 35.81 10.74
CA GLY A 363 -0.91 37.14 11.27
C GLY A 363 0.45 37.13 11.98
N ALA A 364 1.14 38.28 12.03
CA ALA A 364 2.44 38.39 12.69
C ALA A 364 2.40 37.81 14.13
N LEU A 365 1.31 38.01 14.85
CA LEU A 365 1.06 37.45 16.17
C LEU A 365 1.00 35.90 16.18
N GLN A 366 0.30 35.28 15.22
CA GLN A 366 0.26 33.81 15.13
C GLN A 366 1.64 33.21 14.80
N ARG A 367 2.43 33.89 13.97
CA ARG A 367 3.83 33.50 13.70
C ARG A 367 4.69 33.62 14.96
N ALA A 368 4.55 34.71 15.70
CA ALA A 368 5.25 34.93 16.97
C ALA A 368 4.84 33.89 18.03
N LEU A 369 3.56 33.57 18.16
CA LEU A 369 3.06 32.54 19.08
C LEU A 369 3.52 31.13 18.67
N ALA A 370 3.56 30.83 17.37
CA ALA A 370 4.08 29.54 16.89
C ALA A 370 5.58 29.38 17.18
N LEU A 371 6.37 30.42 16.90
CA LEU A 371 7.80 30.46 17.22
C LEU A 371 8.04 30.41 18.74
N GLY A 372 7.25 31.16 19.51
CA GLY A 372 7.33 31.17 20.98
C GLY A 372 6.98 29.81 21.58
N ARG A 373 5.93 29.15 21.08
CA ARG A 373 5.57 27.78 21.47
C ARG A 373 6.70 26.80 21.13
N GLN A 374 7.28 26.89 19.94
CA GLN A 374 8.37 26.00 19.53
C GLN A 374 9.62 26.23 20.40
N ALA A 375 10.01 27.48 20.64
CA ALA A 375 11.13 27.81 21.51
C ALA A 375 10.91 27.37 22.96
N ALA A 376 9.69 27.56 23.51
CA ALA A 376 9.35 27.11 24.85
C ALA A 376 9.46 25.58 24.98
N LEU A 377 9.08 24.84 23.95
CA LEU A 377 9.15 23.39 23.97
C LEU A 377 10.59 22.86 23.79
N GLU A 378 11.41 23.51 22.96
CA GLU A 378 12.85 23.22 22.87
C GLU A 378 13.57 23.55 24.19
N LEU A 379 13.22 24.65 24.85
CA LEU A 379 13.78 25.01 26.15
C LEU A 379 13.31 24.05 27.26
N ALA A 380 12.09 23.53 27.18
CA ALA A 380 11.56 22.55 28.13
C ALA A 380 12.16 21.14 27.93
N SER A 381 12.63 20.80 26.74
CA SER A 381 13.24 19.48 26.46
C SER A 381 14.65 19.34 27.06
N LEU A 382 15.41 20.43 27.14
CA LEU A 382 16.76 20.47 27.74
C LEU A 382 16.83 20.00 29.20
N PRO A 383 16.02 20.52 30.15
CA PRO A 383 16.04 20.05 31.54
C PRO A 383 15.53 18.60 31.66
N CYS A 384 14.56 18.19 30.85
CA CYS A 384 14.11 16.79 30.82
C CYS A 384 15.23 15.85 30.35
N PHE A 385 15.99 16.25 29.33
CA PHE A 385 17.14 15.49 28.84
C PHE A 385 18.26 15.43 29.89
N ALA A 386 18.57 16.56 30.53
CA ALA A 386 19.57 16.62 31.61
C ALA A 386 19.19 15.74 32.80
N LEU A 387 17.91 15.74 33.20
CA LEU A 387 17.38 14.87 34.24
C LEU A 387 17.44 13.39 33.85
N GLY A 388 17.10 13.05 32.60
CA GLY A 388 17.23 11.68 32.08
C GLY A 388 18.69 11.20 32.08
N LEU A 389 19.62 12.05 31.65
CA LEU A 389 21.05 11.73 31.60
C LEU A 389 21.64 11.55 33.03
N ALA A 390 21.26 12.44 33.95
CA ALA A 390 21.66 12.36 35.36
C ALA A 390 21.03 11.17 36.11
N TRP A 391 20.02 10.52 35.53
CA TRP A 391 19.42 9.30 36.06
C TRP A 391 20.11 8.04 35.53
N VAL A 392 20.39 7.98 34.22
CA VAL A 392 21.10 6.84 33.62
C VAL A 392 22.57 6.77 34.07
N SER A 393 23.17 7.90 34.44
CA SER A 393 24.56 7.99 34.87
C SER A 393 24.96 7.06 36.02
N GLY A 394 24.06 6.81 36.98
CA GLY A 394 24.33 5.92 38.12
C GLY A 394 24.53 4.47 37.69
N PRO A 395 23.49 3.81 37.14
CA PRO A 395 23.60 2.44 36.62
C PRO A 395 24.66 2.30 35.51
N LEU A 396 24.81 3.33 34.66
CA LEU A 396 25.84 3.33 33.63
C LEU A 396 27.25 3.40 34.23
N GLY A 397 27.45 4.18 35.31
CA GLY A 397 28.71 4.24 36.04
C GLY A 397 29.09 2.89 36.65
N GLU A 398 28.12 2.19 37.24
CA GLU A 398 28.32 0.83 37.77
C GLU A 398 28.64 -0.17 36.66
N ALA A 399 27.92 -0.11 35.54
CA ALA A 399 28.19 -0.93 34.37
C ALA A 399 29.59 -0.66 33.79
N LEU A 400 29.98 0.60 33.63
CA LEU A 400 31.32 0.98 33.17
C LEU A 400 32.42 0.52 34.13
N ALA A 401 32.18 0.61 35.44
CA ALA A 401 33.10 0.08 36.45
C ALA A 401 33.28 -1.44 36.31
N SER A 402 32.18 -2.19 36.09
CA SER A 402 32.24 -3.64 35.87
C SER A 402 32.99 -4.03 34.58
N ALA A 403 33.04 -3.14 33.60
CA ALA A 403 33.77 -3.32 32.34
C ALA A 403 35.24 -2.84 32.40
N GLY A 404 35.74 -2.43 33.57
CA GLY A 404 37.11 -1.92 33.74
C GLY A 404 37.32 -0.45 33.32
N LEU A 405 36.22 0.28 33.07
CA LEU A 405 36.22 1.70 32.67
C LEU A 405 35.78 2.63 33.81
N GLY A 406 36.06 2.26 35.06
CA GLY A 406 35.55 2.97 36.25
C GLY A 406 35.93 4.46 36.32
N ASP A 407 37.07 4.85 35.75
CA ASP A 407 37.50 6.26 35.71
C ASP A 407 36.58 7.15 34.87
N LEU A 408 35.90 6.59 33.85
CA LEU A 408 34.91 7.33 33.06
C LEU A 408 33.63 7.61 33.85
N GLY A 409 33.28 6.74 34.80
CA GLY A 409 32.12 6.90 35.66
C GLY A 409 32.18 8.16 36.54
N ARG A 410 33.39 8.65 36.88
CA ARG A 410 33.58 9.86 37.70
C ARG A 410 33.16 11.16 37.00
N TYR A 411 33.10 11.16 35.66
CA TYR A 411 32.68 12.33 34.89
C TYR A 411 31.17 12.36 34.64
N LEU A 412 30.43 11.30 35.03
CA LEU A 412 28.99 11.26 34.89
C LEU A 412 28.33 11.98 36.09
N PRO A 413 27.38 12.91 35.86
CA PRO A 413 26.69 13.60 36.94
C PRO A 413 25.77 12.63 37.68
N VAL A 414 26.07 12.33 38.94
CA VAL A 414 25.22 11.47 39.79
C VAL A 414 24.30 12.35 40.62
N LEU A 415 23.02 12.40 40.27
CA LEU A 415 22.01 13.04 41.12
C LEU A 415 21.57 12.04 42.20
N ARG A 416 21.87 12.33 43.47
CA ARG A 416 21.33 11.54 44.59
C ARG A 416 19.97 12.09 44.99
N TRP A 417 18.92 11.34 44.72
CA TRP A 417 17.56 11.70 45.12
C TRP A 417 17.38 11.52 46.64
N PRO A 418 16.58 12.36 47.30
CA PRO A 418 16.27 12.17 48.71
C PRO A 418 15.53 10.84 48.88
N ALA A 419 16.02 10.00 49.80
CA ALA A 419 15.36 8.76 50.16
C ALA A 419 13.96 9.07 50.72
N GLY A 420 12.93 8.68 50.00
CA GLY A 420 11.53 8.88 50.36
C GLY A 420 10.65 7.82 49.73
N GLY A 421 9.43 7.68 50.23
CA GLY A 421 8.43 6.76 49.70
C GLY A 421 7.08 7.44 49.57
N VAL A 422 6.34 7.08 48.53
CA VAL A 422 4.93 7.48 48.37
C VAL A 422 4.07 6.33 48.87
N THR A 423 3.30 6.56 49.93
CA THR A 423 2.31 5.62 50.45
C THR A 423 1.06 5.66 49.57
N LEU A 424 0.80 4.59 48.83
CA LEU A 424 -0.46 4.40 48.11
C LEU A 424 -1.53 3.89 49.09
N PRO A 425 -2.74 4.48 49.09
CA PRO A 425 -3.80 4.05 50.00
C PRO A 425 -4.28 2.64 49.65
N ALA A 426 -4.65 1.87 50.68
CA ALA A 426 -5.08 0.47 50.57
C ALA A 426 -6.19 0.26 49.49
N GLY A 427 -7.11 1.22 49.34
CA GLY A 427 -8.18 1.12 48.34
C GLY A 427 -7.72 0.98 46.87
N LEU A 428 -6.45 1.29 46.53
CA LEU A 428 -5.93 1.22 45.17
C LEU A 428 -5.14 -0.05 44.84
N VAL A 429 -4.53 -0.72 45.83
CA VAL A 429 -3.55 -1.81 45.57
C VAL A 429 -3.77 -3.07 46.44
N GLY A 430 -4.73 -3.04 47.38
CA GLY A 430 -5.07 -4.17 48.25
C GLY A 430 -5.20 -3.77 49.72
N GLU A 431 -5.49 -4.70 50.63
CA GLU A 431 -5.83 -4.38 52.02
C GLU A 431 -4.73 -3.66 52.84
N ALA A 432 -3.49 -3.63 52.36
CA ALA A 432 -2.37 -2.96 53.01
C ALA A 432 -1.83 -1.77 52.18
N PRO A 433 -1.43 -0.65 52.83
CA PRO A 433 -0.80 0.47 52.14
C PRO A 433 0.55 0.06 51.53
N LEU A 434 0.74 0.36 50.24
CA LEU A 434 1.98 0.07 49.52
C LEU A 434 2.88 1.31 49.52
N VAL A 435 4.05 1.23 50.15
CA VAL A 435 5.06 2.29 50.06
C VAL A 435 5.91 2.05 48.81
N VAL A 436 5.76 2.90 47.80
CA VAL A 436 6.61 2.85 46.61
C VAL A 436 7.76 3.84 46.81
N PRO A 437 9.03 3.40 46.80
CA PRO A 437 10.15 4.31 46.95
C PRO A 437 10.20 5.29 45.78
N THR A 438 10.50 6.55 46.06
CA THR A 438 10.48 7.65 45.08
C THR A 438 11.45 7.41 43.93
N GLU A 439 12.55 6.71 44.18
CA GLU A 439 13.53 6.26 43.18
C GLU A 439 12.93 5.37 42.09
N VAL A 440 11.84 4.66 42.40
CA VAL A 440 11.11 3.82 41.43
C VAL A 440 9.97 4.60 40.77
N LEU A 441 9.22 5.43 41.50
CA LEU A 441 8.04 6.10 40.96
C LEU A 441 8.36 7.28 40.03
N LEU A 442 9.39 8.06 40.37
CA LEU A 442 9.74 9.28 39.65
C LEU A 442 10.17 9.03 38.18
N PRO A 443 10.97 7.99 37.87
CA PRO A 443 11.36 7.67 36.49
C PRO A 443 10.18 7.31 35.58
N PHE A 444 9.23 6.50 36.06
CA PHE A 444 8.04 6.16 35.28
C PHE A 444 7.16 7.39 35.02
N SER A 445 7.05 8.27 36.02
CA SER A 445 6.27 9.51 35.91
C SER A 445 6.91 10.48 34.91
N LEU A 446 8.24 10.67 34.98
CA LEU A 446 8.98 11.52 34.04
C LEU A 446 9.02 10.95 32.62
N ALA A 447 9.17 9.62 32.47
CA ALA A 447 9.12 8.97 31.16
C ALA A 447 7.72 9.08 30.53
N GLY A 448 6.66 8.84 31.32
CA GLY A 448 5.27 9.03 30.89
C GLY A 448 4.98 10.48 30.50
N TRP A 449 5.47 11.43 31.29
CA TRP A 449 5.37 12.86 31.01
C TRP A 449 6.10 13.26 29.72
N TYR A 450 7.32 12.76 29.51
CA TYR A 450 8.11 13.02 28.29
C TYR A 450 7.43 12.45 27.05
N VAL A 451 6.91 11.21 27.13
CA VAL A 451 6.13 10.60 26.05
C VAL A 451 4.89 11.43 25.75
N TRP A 452 4.13 11.84 26.76
CA TRP A 452 2.94 12.68 26.59
C TRP A 452 3.27 14.03 25.94
N LEU A 453 4.34 14.69 26.39
CA LEU A 453 4.84 15.93 25.78
C LEU A 453 5.25 15.72 24.31
N ALA A 454 6.00 14.66 24.01
CA ALA A 454 6.43 14.34 22.65
C ALA A 454 5.24 14.10 21.71
N PHE A 455 4.18 13.44 22.19
CA PHE A 455 2.94 13.25 21.41
C PHE A 455 2.20 14.57 21.15
N ARG A 456 2.10 15.46 22.15
CA ARG A 456 1.47 16.80 22.02
C ARG A 456 2.28 17.78 21.16
N LEU A 457 3.59 17.59 21.09
CA LEU A 457 4.54 18.38 20.31
C LEU A 457 4.51 18.04 18.82
N ALA A 458 4.27 16.77 18.51
CA ALA A 458 4.55 16.22 17.20
C ALA A 458 3.41 16.34 16.20
N ASP A 459 2.47 17.27 16.40
CA ASP A 459 1.48 17.65 15.38
C ASP A 459 2.08 18.33 14.15
N ALA A 460 3.33 18.81 14.22
CA ALA A 460 3.94 19.56 13.14
C ALA A 460 4.75 18.71 12.14
N LEU A 461 5.36 17.58 12.54
CA LEU A 461 6.27 16.82 11.66
C LEU A 461 6.19 15.29 11.91
N PRO A 462 5.76 14.47 10.92
CA PRO A 462 5.50 13.04 11.11
C PRO A 462 6.73 12.20 11.52
N GLY A 463 7.95 12.64 11.22
CA GLY A 463 9.18 11.93 11.63
C GLY A 463 9.52 12.04 13.12
N THR A 464 9.08 13.11 13.79
CA THR A 464 9.38 13.35 15.21
C THR A 464 8.53 12.46 16.14
N ARG A 465 7.32 12.07 15.70
CA ARG A 465 6.45 11.12 16.41
C ARG A 465 7.12 9.78 16.63
N LEU A 466 7.72 9.22 15.57
CA LEU A 466 8.34 7.90 15.63
C LEU A 466 9.55 7.89 16.56
N LEU A 467 10.39 8.93 16.49
CA LEU A 467 11.60 9.05 17.32
C LEU A 467 11.23 9.20 18.81
N GLY A 468 10.21 10.01 19.12
CA GLY A 468 9.69 10.18 20.48
C GLY A 468 9.15 8.88 21.06
N VAL A 469 8.31 8.16 20.31
CA VAL A 469 7.76 6.86 20.71
C VAL A 469 8.85 5.81 20.91
N VAL A 470 9.80 5.71 19.98
CA VAL A 470 10.91 4.75 20.08
C VAL A 470 11.75 5.06 21.30
N SER A 471 12.12 6.33 21.53
CA SER A 471 12.92 6.74 22.70
C SER A 471 12.21 6.46 24.04
N GLY A 472 10.89 6.72 24.14
CA GLY A 472 10.10 6.43 25.33
C GLY A 472 9.96 4.93 25.62
N LEU A 473 9.73 4.11 24.59
CA LEU A 473 9.67 2.65 24.72
C LEU A 473 11.05 2.06 25.08
N LEU A 474 12.14 2.60 24.52
CA LEU A 474 13.50 2.18 24.87
C LEU A 474 13.84 2.53 26.32
N GLY A 475 13.44 3.73 26.78
CA GLY A 475 13.59 4.14 28.19
C GLY A 475 12.83 3.22 29.15
N LEU A 476 11.58 2.87 28.82
CA LEU A 476 10.77 1.92 29.61
C LEU A 476 11.31 0.48 29.57
N GLY A 477 11.83 0.04 28.42
CA GLY A 477 12.44 -1.29 28.29
C GLY A 477 13.74 -1.41 29.08
N LEU A 478 14.58 -0.37 29.03
CA LEU A 478 15.83 -0.32 29.79
C LEU A 478 15.59 -0.20 31.30
N SER A 479 14.59 0.57 31.74
CA SER A 479 14.23 0.63 33.16
C SER A 479 13.63 -0.70 33.67
N GLY A 480 12.89 -1.42 32.82
CA GLY A 480 12.40 -2.78 33.12
C GLY A 480 13.52 -3.82 33.26
N LEU A 481 14.64 -3.66 32.55
CA LEU A 481 15.80 -4.55 32.64
C LEU A 481 16.60 -4.39 33.94
N VAL A 482 16.57 -3.22 34.57
CA VAL A 482 17.25 -2.94 35.85
C VAL A 482 16.46 -3.48 37.04
N VAL A 483 15.13 -3.64 36.93
CA VAL A 483 14.26 -4.09 38.01
C VAL A 483 13.81 -5.54 37.79
N VAL A 484 14.74 -6.48 37.89
CA VAL A 484 14.41 -7.91 38.01
C VAL A 484 14.29 -8.30 39.48
N LYS A 485 13.15 -7.98 40.08
CA LYS A 485 12.43 -8.82 41.06
C LYS A 485 10.93 -8.54 40.90
N GLY A 486 10.22 -9.53 40.37
CA GLY A 486 8.95 -9.40 39.66
C GLY A 486 7.81 -8.65 40.37
N ALA A 487 7.18 -7.72 39.64
CA ALA A 487 5.74 -7.39 39.69
C ALA A 487 5.32 -6.25 38.72
N TRP A 488 6.25 -5.45 38.16
CA TRP A 488 5.89 -4.12 37.65
C TRP A 488 5.73 -3.95 36.12
N LEU A 489 5.88 -5.02 35.34
CA LEU A 489 5.66 -4.98 33.88
C LEU A 489 4.19 -4.69 33.51
N GLY A 490 3.22 -5.16 34.32
CA GLY A 490 1.80 -4.96 34.05
C GLY A 490 1.33 -3.51 34.23
N LEU A 491 1.85 -2.80 35.23
CA LEU A 491 1.45 -1.43 35.56
C LEU A 491 1.99 -0.42 34.52
N SER A 492 3.19 -0.68 34.00
CA SER A 492 3.80 0.09 32.92
C SER A 492 3.00 -0.02 31.61
N ALA A 493 2.50 -1.23 31.30
CA ALA A 493 1.66 -1.47 30.13
C ALA A 493 0.25 -0.84 30.27
N LEU A 494 -0.35 -0.89 31.46
CA LEU A 494 -1.63 -0.26 31.76
C LEU A 494 -1.58 1.27 31.67
N LEU A 495 -0.49 1.88 32.17
CA LEU A 495 -0.30 3.34 32.10
C LEU A 495 -0.13 3.82 30.65
N LEU A 496 0.57 3.04 29.82
CA LEU A 496 0.72 3.29 28.38
C LEU A 496 -0.63 3.20 27.64
N LEU A 497 -1.47 2.21 27.97
CA LEU A 497 -2.81 2.06 27.40
C LEU A 497 -3.75 3.20 27.82
N ALA A 498 -3.70 3.62 29.08
CA ALA A 498 -4.51 4.75 29.58
C ALA A 498 -4.12 6.08 28.91
N LEU A 499 -2.82 6.34 28.76
CA LEU A 499 -2.32 7.55 28.09
C LEU A 499 -2.63 7.56 26.58
N ALA A 500 -2.65 6.39 25.93
CA ALA A 500 -3.07 6.26 24.53
C ALA A 500 -4.57 6.52 24.33
N GLY A 501 -5.41 6.18 25.32
CA GLY A 501 -6.86 6.40 25.28
C GLY A 501 -7.26 7.87 25.49
N VAL A 502 -6.60 8.60 26.39
CA VAL A 502 -6.92 10.00 26.72
C VAL A 502 -6.53 10.98 25.58
N GLY A 503 -5.61 10.58 24.69
CA GLY A 503 -5.20 11.38 23.52
C GLY A 503 -6.22 11.46 22.38
N GLN A 504 -7.35 10.74 22.43
CA GLN A 504 -8.33 10.68 21.34
C GLN A 504 -9.59 11.55 21.56
N GLY A 505 -9.54 12.52 22.48
CA GLY A 505 -10.62 13.47 22.74
C GLY A 505 -10.93 14.41 21.55
N ASP A 506 -11.77 13.91 20.64
CA ASP A 506 -12.75 14.59 19.78
C ASP A 506 -12.47 16.07 19.44
N SER A 507 -11.57 16.34 18.49
CA SER A 507 -11.52 17.62 17.78
C SER A 507 -12.64 17.66 16.73
N ARG A 508 -13.89 17.82 17.18
CA ARG A 508 -14.99 18.17 16.28
C ARG A 508 -14.76 19.59 15.75
N PRO A 509 -14.93 19.83 14.45
CA PRO A 509 -14.90 21.19 13.93
C PRO A 509 -16.06 21.98 14.55
N VAL A 510 -15.73 23.14 15.13
CA VAL A 510 -16.72 24.15 15.54
C VAL A 510 -17.51 24.53 14.28
N PRO A 511 -18.85 24.47 14.30
CA PRO A 511 -19.65 24.89 13.15
C PRO A 511 -19.43 26.39 12.93
N VAL A 512 -18.92 26.75 11.75
CA VAL A 512 -18.84 28.13 11.29
C VAL A 512 -20.27 28.62 11.11
N ALA A 513 -20.66 29.62 11.90
CA ALA A 513 -21.93 30.31 11.74
C ALA A 513 -22.00 30.92 10.33
N VAL A 514 -22.96 30.44 9.54
CA VAL A 514 -23.31 31.05 8.25
C VAL A 514 -24.04 32.35 8.56
N GLU A 515 -23.31 33.45 8.50
CA GLU A 515 -23.87 34.79 8.56
C GLU A 515 -24.63 35.04 7.24
N ARG A 516 -25.96 34.99 7.30
CA ARG A 516 -26.83 35.37 6.19
C ARG A 516 -26.70 36.87 5.96
N ARG A 517 -26.31 37.27 4.75
CA ARG A 517 -26.70 38.54 4.14
C ARG A 517 -27.53 38.26 2.90
#